data_AF-A0A8X7BNX3-F1
#
_entry.id   AF-A0A8X7BNX3-F1
#
_cell.length_a   1.000
_cell.length_b   1.000
_cell.length_c   1.000
_cell.angle_alpha   90.00
_cell.angle_beta   90.00
_cell.angle_gamma   90.00
#
_symmetry.space_group_name_H-M   'P 1'
#
loop_
_entity.id
_entity.type
_entity.pdbx_description
1 polymer ?
#
loop_
_entity_poly.entity_id
_entity_poly.type
_entity_poly.pdbx_seq_one_letter_code
_entity_poly.pdbx_strand_id
1 'polypeptide(L)'
;MSERLKYIKYPTYVGFTLYSEVNCSKHIEKIAEKARKRLKILNYLSVRDRGSDASTRRITYTTFVRPVLEYGYQIFQVASPTNLKKLERMKLSAAKIITGLRYSSPTGIVMYEADIQALTMTFVVNSYRYFSKIKRFGSFNRTSSFILNWTSNQRLKRDIPLNYMRKHGFIDFNVDTSTPFSCIIPIDSFNHVEFREECLTRVLQSISAIRNYSDNWHLK
;
A
#
# COMPACT_ATOMS: atom_id res chain seq x y z
N MET A 1 -28.53 24.29 -26.79
CA MET A 1 -28.44 24.89 -25.44
C MET A 1 -27.31 24.22 -24.68
N SER A 2 -26.20 24.92 -24.39
CA SER A 2 -25.16 24.40 -23.49
C SER A 2 -25.53 24.73 -22.06
N GLU A 3 -25.68 23.72 -21.20
CA GLU A 3 -26.04 23.89 -19.79
C GLU A 3 -24.86 24.50 -19.01
N ARG A 4 -25.09 25.60 -18.27
CA ARG A 4 -24.03 26.27 -17.50
C ARG A 4 -23.56 25.35 -16.37
N LEU A 5 -22.29 24.95 -16.42
CA LEU A 5 -21.65 24.14 -15.38
C LEU A 5 -21.64 24.89 -14.04
N LYS A 6 -22.23 24.29 -13.01
CA LYS A 6 -22.20 24.80 -11.63
C LYS A 6 -20.79 24.63 -11.05
N TYR A 7 -20.26 25.68 -10.45
CA TYR A 7 -18.97 25.62 -9.76
C TYR A 7 -19.09 24.76 -8.50
N ILE A 8 -18.35 23.66 -8.45
CA ILE A 8 -18.23 22.79 -7.28
C ILE A 8 -16.79 22.88 -6.78
N LYS A 9 -16.59 23.34 -5.54
CA LYS A 9 -15.25 23.55 -4.95
C LYS A 9 -14.41 22.26 -4.88
N TYR A 10 -15.04 21.10 -4.71
CA TYR A 10 -14.39 19.79 -4.62
C TYR A 10 -15.12 18.75 -5.47
N PRO A 11 -14.96 18.80 -6.81
CA PRO A 11 -15.66 17.88 -7.69
C PRO A 11 -15.14 16.45 -7.46
N THR A 12 -16.04 15.48 -7.58
CA THR A 12 -15.68 14.07 -7.50
C THR A 12 -15.58 13.51 -8.91
N TYR A 13 -14.41 12.97 -9.27
CA TYR A 13 -14.15 12.36 -10.55
C TYR A 13 -13.74 10.91 -10.33
N VAL A 14 -14.49 9.97 -10.90
CA VAL A 14 -14.24 8.51 -10.78
C VAL A 14 -14.08 8.11 -9.30
N GLY A 15 -14.94 8.63 -8.41
CA GLY A 15 -14.87 8.36 -6.97
C GLY A 15 -13.72 9.04 -6.20
N PHE A 16 -12.81 9.74 -6.88
CA PHE A 16 -11.75 10.55 -6.29
C PHE A 16 -12.22 12.00 -6.10
N THR A 17 -11.98 12.60 -4.94
CA THR A 17 -12.34 14.01 -4.70
C THR A 17 -11.16 14.90 -5.04
N LEU A 18 -11.27 15.68 -6.12
CA LEU A 18 -10.22 16.59 -6.59
C LEU A 18 -10.06 17.78 -5.64
N TYR A 19 -8.81 18.18 -5.42
CA TYR A 19 -8.45 19.25 -4.49
C TYR A 19 -7.47 20.22 -5.16
N SER A 20 -7.62 21.53 -4.92
CA SER A 20 -6.73 22.54 -5.53
C SER A 20 -5.29 22.50 -4.99
N GLU A 21 -5.09 22.07 -3.74
CA GLU A 21 -3.79 22.11 -3.04
C GLU A 21 -3.11 20.74 -2.85
N VAL A 22 -3.57 19.69 -3.55
CA VAL A 22 -3.00 18.33 -3.55
C VAL A 22 -2.92 17.63 -2.16
N ASN A 23 -3.32 18.29 -1.07
CA ASN A 23 -3.25 17.77 0.29
C ASN A 23 -4.15 16.54 0.57
N CYS A 24 -5.07 16.20 -0.34
CA CYS A 24 -5.94 15.01 -0.34
C CYS A 24 -6.68 14.71 0.97
N SER A 25 -6.74 15.64 1.92
CA SER A 25 -7.20 15.44 3.29
C SER A 25 -8.65 14.99 3.35
N LYS A 26 -9.54 15.69 2.64
CA LYS A 26 -10.97 15.34 2.55
C LYS A 26 -11.21 14.00 1.87
N HIS A 27 -10.38 13.65 0.89
CA HIS A 27 -10.51 12.36 0.22
C HIS A 27 -10.09 11.21 1.13
N ILE A 28 -8.97 11.37 1.84
CA ILE A 28 -8.50 10.43 2.86
C ILE A 28 -9.53 10.26 3.97
N GLU A 29 -10.19 11.35 4.40
CA GLU A 29 -11.26 11.29 5.39
C GLU A 29 -12.47 10.49 4.89
N LYS A 30 -12.92 10.71 3.65
CA LYS A 30 -14.00 9.90 3.04
C LYS A 30 -13.63 8.42 2.94
N ILE A 31 -12.39 8.12 2.56
CA ILE A 31 -11.89 6.73 2.51
C ILE A 31 -11.84 6.13 3.90
N ALA A 32 -11.33 6.87 4.88
CA ALA A 32 -11.27 6.43 6.26
C ALA A 32 -12.68 6.16 6.81
N GLU A 33 -13.67 6.97 6.49
CA GLU A 33 -15.05 6.72 6.89
C GLU A 33 -15.61 5.43 6.26
N LYS A 34 -15.42 5.26 4.95
CA LYS A 34 -15.84 4.04 4.23
C LYS A 34 -15.18 2.78 4.80
N ALA A 35 -13.87 2.82 5.01
CA ALA A 35 -13.14 1.69 5.54
C ALA A 35 -13.47 1.43 7.02
N ARG A 36 -13.80 2.45 7.85
CA ARG A 36 -14.29 2.24 9.22
C ARG A 36 -15.59 1.46 9.24
N LYS A 37 -16.53 1.77 8.34
CA LYS A 37 -17.80 1.03 8.21
C LYS A 37 -17.53 -0.44 7.89
N ARG A 38 -16.62 -0.72 6.94
CA ARG A 38 -16.21 -2.09 6.59
C ARG A 38 -15.47 -2.81 7.72
N LEU A 39 -14.65 -2.11 8.49
CA LEU A 39 -13.96 -2.68 9.65
C LEU A 39 -14.93 -3.06 10.77
N LYS A 40 -16.01 -2.30 10.98
CA LYS A 40 -17.05 -2.69 11.95
C LYS A 40 -17.71 -4.02 11.58
N ILE A 41 -17.97 -4.23 10.28
CA ILE A 41 -18.50 -5.48 9.75
C ILE A 41 -17.49 -6.61 9.96
N LEU A 42 -16.22 -6.39 9.62
CA LEU A 42 -15.15 -7.37 9.85
C LEU A 42 -15.06 -7.75 11.33
N ASN A 43 -15.08 -6.77 12.23
CA ASN A 43 -15.02 -7.02 13.68
C ASN A 43 -16.22 -7.84 14.16
N TYR A 44 -17.41 -7.53 13.67
CA TYR A 44 -18.62 -8.26 14.02
C TYR A 44 -18.55 -9.73 13.57
N LEU A 45 -18.06 -10.00 12.36
CA LEU A 45 -17.85 -11.35 11.86
C LEU A 45 -16.82 -12.09 12.73
N SER A 46 -15.68 -11.45 13.04
CA SER A 46 -14.63 -12.03 13.89
C SER A 46 -15.08 -12.36 15.31
N VAL A 47 -16.00 -11.57 15.89
CA VAL A 47 -16.49 -11.76 17.27
C VAL A 47 -17.60 -12.81 17.32
N ARG A 48 -18.43 -12.93 16.28
CA ARG A 48 -19.48 -13.96 16.23
C ARG A 48 -18.90 -15.32 15.93
N ASP A 49 -17.99 -15.39 14.97
CA ASP A 49 -17.30 -16.60 14.59
C ASP A 49 -15.94 -16.65 15.30
N ARG A 50 -15.97 -16.73 16.63
CA ARG A 50 -14.77 -16.80 17.50
C ARG A 50 -13.88 -18.01 17.20
N GLY A 51 -14.30 -18.92 16.31
CA GLY A 51 -13.50 -20.03 15.79
C GLY A 51 -12.97 -19.82 14.37
N SER A 52 -13.26 -18.69 13.71
CA SER A 52 -12.75 -18.41 12.36
C SER A 52 -11.23 -18.32 12.35
N ASP A 53 -10.61 -19.08 11.45
CA ASP A 53 -9.16 -19.10 11.32
C ASP A 53 -8.62 -17.69 11.00
N ALA A 54 -7.44 -17.35 11.54
CA ALA A 54 -6.79 -16.08 11.30
C ALA A 54 -6.58 -15.83 9.79
N SER A 55 -6.33 -16.90 9.02
CA SER A 55 -6.25 -16.84 7.55
C SER A 55 -7.54 -16.33 6.92
N THR A 56 -8.71 -16.80 7.39
CA THR A 56 -10.03 -16.41 6.86
C THR A 56 -10.31 -14.94 7.13
N ARG A 57 -10.00 -14.46 8.34
CA ARG A 57 -10.10 -13.03 8.70
C ARG A 57 -9.17 -12.18 7.85
N ARG A 58 -7.96 -12.65 7.59
CA ARG A 58 -6.98 -11.97 6.71
C ARG A 58 -7.44 -11.91 5.25
N ILE A 59 -7.99 -13.00 4.73
CA ILE A 59 -8.57 -13.06 3.37
C ILE A 59 -9.73 -12.07 3.27
N THR A 60 -10.62 -12.05 4.28
CA THR A 60 -11.75 -11.11 4.33
C THR A 60 -11.27 -9.66 4.36
N TYR A 61 -10.26 -9.33 5.17
CA TYR A 61 -9.66 -8.00 5.16
C TYR A 61 -9.08 -7.64 3.79
N THR A 62 -8.34 -8.54 3.17
CA THR A 62 -7.64 -8.32 1.89
C THR A 62 -8.61 -8.11 0.74
N THR A 63 -9.75 -8.81 0.74
CA THR A 63 -10.77 -8.72 -0.32
C THR A 63 -11.76 -7.58 -0.08
N PHE A 64 -12.09 -7.28 1.17
CA PHE A 64 -13.18 -6.34 1.49
C PHE A 64 -12.72 -4.97 1.94
N VAL A 65 -11.71 -4.88 2.81
CA VAL A 65 -11.30 -3.62 3.44
C VAL A 65 -10.14 -2.97 2.69
N ARG A 66 -9.11 -3.77 2.38
CA ARG A 66 -7.88 -3.31 1.71
C ARG A 66 -8.15 -2.55 0.40
N PRO A 67 -9.06 -2.96 -0.50
CA PRO A 67 -9.30 -2.23 -1.74
C PRO A 67 -9.84 -0.81 -1.53
N VAL A 68 -10.51 -0.54 -0.41
CA VAL A 68 -11.00 0.81 -0.07
C VAL A 68 -9.87 1.66 0.48
N LEU A 69 -9.07 1.10 1.39
CA LEU A 69 -7.97 1.81 2.03
C LEU A 69 -6.88 2.19 1.03
N GLU A 70 -6.62 1.32 0.07
CA GLU A 70 -5.54 1.49 -0.92
C GLU A 70 -6.04 2.17 -2.20
N TYR A 71 -7.33 2.51 -2.30
CA TYR A 71 -7.86 3.21 -3.47
C TYR A 71 -7.24 4.60 -3.60
N GLY A 72 -6.46 4.83 -4.67
CA GLY A 72 -5.75 6.09 -4.88
C GLY A 72 -4.35 6.14 -4.23
N TYR A 73 -3.74 4.98 -3.95
CA TYR A 73 -2.39 4.88 -3.39
C TYR A 73 -1.34 5.73 -4.12
N GLN A 74 -1.47 5.92 -5.44
CA GLN A 74 -0.56 6.77 -6.23
C GLN A 74 -0.57 8.21 -5.70
N ILE A 75 -1.75 8.70 -5.32
CA ILE A 75 -1.92 10.09 -4.90
C ILE A 75 -1.54 10.25 -3.42
N PHE A 76 -1.77 9.23 -2.59
CA PHE A 76 -1.45 9.28 -1.16
C PHE A 76 0.02 9.36 -0.84
N GLN A 77 0.90 8.98 -1.76
CA GLN A 77 2.35 9.10 -1.55
C GLN A 77 2.80 10.53 -1.25
N VAL A 78 2.05 11.55 -1.70
CA VAL A 78 2.34 12.97 -1.40
C VAL A 78 1.40 13.57 -0.35
N ALA A 79 0.56 12.74 0.27
CA ALA A 79 -0.28 13.21 1.37
C ALA A 79 0.57 13.57 2.59
N SER A 80 0.05 14.45 3.44
CA SER A 80 0.72 14.80 4.70
C SER A 80 0.90 13.56 5.59
N PRO A 81 2.00 13.48 6.37
CA PRO A 81 2.26 12.35 7.27
C PRO A 81 1.14 12.14 8.29
N THR A 82 0.50 13.23 8.72
CA THR A 82 -0.67 13.21 9.61
C THR A 82 -1.87 12.49 9.00
N ASN A 83 -2.10 12.62 7.70
CA ASN A 83 -3.18 11.93 7.00
C ASN A 83 -2.83 10.47 6.70
N LEU A 84 -1.56 10.18 6.36
CA LEU A 84 -1.08 8.80 6.21
C LEU A 84 -1.22 8.00 7.51
N LYS A 85 -0.90 8.61 8.65
CA LYS A 85 -1.07 8.01 9.98
C LYS A 85 -2.52 7.64 10.28
N LYS A 86 -3.52 8.34 9.73
CA LYS A 86 -4.94 7.97 9.87
C LYS A 86 -5.24 6.65 9.17
N LEU A 87 -4.75 6.47 7.95
CA LEU A 87 -4.92 5.22 7.19
C LEU A 87 -4.15 4.07 7.83
N GLU A 88 -2.96 4.34 8.34
CA GLU A 88 -2.13 3.35 9.04
C GLU A 88 -2.79 2.84 10.33
N ARG A 89 -3.40 3.74 11.11
CA ARG A 89 -4.20 3.35 12.29
C ARG A 89 -5.36 2.42 11.93
N MET A 90 -5.95 2.57 10.74
CA MET A 90 -7.02 1.69 10.28
C MET A 90 -6.50 0.30 9.88
N LYS A 91 -5.35 0.23 9.18
CA LYS A 91 -4.67 -1.03 8.92
C LYS A 91 -4.32 -1.75 10.24
N LEU A 92 -3.77 -1.02 11.22
CA LEU A 92 -3.44 -1.57 12.53
C LEU A 92 -4.69 -2.08 13.26
N SER A 93 -5.80 -1.33 13.22
CA SER A 93 -7.07 -1.79 13.79
C SER A 93 -7.54 -3.09 13.13
N ALA A 94 -7.36 -3.23 11.82
CA ALA A 94 -7.68 -4.47 11.10
C ALA A 94 -6.78 -5.63 11.55
N ALA A 95 -5.48 -5.40 11.66
CA ALA A 95 -4.50 -6.38 12.11
C ALA A 95 -4.81 -6.89 13.53
N LYS A 96 -5.25 -6.00 14.44
CA LYS A 96 -5.72 -6.40 15.78
C LYS A 96 -6.98 -7.27 15.73
N ILE A 97 -7.92 -6.98 14.83
CA ILE A 97 -9.13 -7.80 14.66
C ILE A 97 -8.79 -9.21 14.12
N ILE A 98 -7.83 -9.29 13.20
CA ILE A 98 -7.37 -10.54 12.61
C ILE A 98 -6.64 -11.41 13.63
N THR A 99 -5.74 -10.81 14.40
CA THR A 99 -4.91 -11.53 15.38
C THR A 99 -5.63 -11.78 16.71
N GLY A 100 -6.62 -10.96 17.05
CA GLY A 100 -7.25 -10.99 18.37
C GLY A 100 -6.35 -10.47 19.50
N LEU A 101 -5.20 -9.87 19.17
CA LEU A 101 -4.25 -9.36 20.15
C LEU A 101 -4.82 -8.16 20.92
N ARG A 102 -4.29 -7.97 22.14
CA ARG A 102 -4.70 -6.88 23.03
C ARG A 102 -4.38 -5.51 22.42
N TYR A 103 -5.14 -4.49 22.82
CA TYR A 103 -4.91 -3.14 22.34
C TYR A 103 -3.54 -2.58 22.73
N SER A 104 -2.98 -3.02 23.86
CA SER A 104 -1.65 -2.65 24.36
C SER A 104 -0.48 -3.30 23.61
N SER A 105 -0.74 -4.28 22.72
CA SER A 105 0.33 -4.98 22.00
C SER A 105 1.11 -4.03 21.07
N PRO A 106 2.45 -4.17 20.98
CA PRO A 106 3.27 -3.38 20.08
C PRO A 106 2.85 -3.51 18.60
N THR A 107 2.84 -2.38 17.88
CA THR A 107 2.41 -2.31 16.48
C THR A 107 3.16 -3.28 15.56
N GLY A 108 4.48 -3.41 15.72
CA GLY A 108 5.31 -4.29 14.89
C GLY A 108 4.91 -5.76 15.01
N ILE A 109 4.71 -6.24 16.25
CA ILE A 109 4.28 -7.61 16.54
C ILE A 109 2.90 -7.88 15.95
N VAL A 110 1.96 -6.95 16.13
CA VAL A 110 0.59 -7.10 15.60
C VAL A 110 0.59 -7.20 14.07
N MET A 111 1.40 -6.40 13.39
CA MET A 111 1.50 -6.41 11.93
C MET A 111 2.16 -7.70 11.41
N TYR A 112 3.21 -8.16 12.10
CA TYR A 112 3.90 -9.41 11.78
C TYR A 112 2.96 -10.62 11.93
N GLU A 113 2.29 -10.74 13.08
CA GLU A 113 1.37 -11.86 13.35
C GLU A 113 0.16 -11.85 12.41
N ALA A 114 -0.34 -10.67 12.04
CA ALA A 114 -1.42 -10.56 11.07
C ALA A 114 -0.99 -10.86 9.62
N ASP A 115 0.33 -10.98 9.38
CA ASP A 115 0.96 -11.02 8.07
C ASP A 115 0.43 -9.88 7.17
N ILE A 116 0.46 -8.66 7.71
CA ILE A 116 0.05 -7.43 7.02
C ILE A 116 1.23 -6.47 6.92
N GLN A 117 1.54 -6.04 5.71
CA GLN A 117 2.58 -5.07 5.46
C GLN A 117 2.17 -3.65 5.84
N ALA A 118 3.15 -2.85 6.29
CA ALA A 118 3.02 -1.43 6.52
C ALA A 118 2.44 -0.69 5.30
N LEU A 119 1.64 0.36 5.56
CA LEU A 119 0.88 1.07 4.52
C LEU A 119 1.78 1.68 3.44
N THR A 120 2.85 2.35 3.86
CA THR A 120 3.82 3.02 2.98
C THR A 120 4.47 2.03 2.02
N MET A 121 4.90 0.88 2.54
CA MET A 121 5.49 -0.19 1.74
C MET A 121 4.49 -0.74 0.71
N THR A 122 3.24 -0.97 1.12
CA THR A 122 2.22 -1.43 0.16
C THR A 122 1.97 -0.40 -0.94
N PHE A 123 1.96 0.91 -0.63
CA PHE A 123 1.80 1.95 -1.63
C PHE A 123 2.97 1.98 -2.60
N VAL A 124 4.21 1.84 -2.11
CA VAL A 124 5.40 1.76 -2.94
C VAL A 124 5.32 0.56 -3.90
N VAL A 125 5.05 -0.64 -3.37
CA VAL A 125 4.96 -1.87 -4.18
C VAL A 125 3.84 -1.77 -5.21
N ASN A 126 2.66 -1.31 -4.82
CA ASN A 126 1.52 -1.17 -5.74
C ASN A 126 1.81 -0.13 -6.84
N SER A 127 2.45 0.98 -6.47
CA SER A 127 2.84 2.01 -7.44
C SER A 127 3.88 1.47 -8.41
N TYR A 128 4.93 0.80 -7.91
CA TYR A 128 5.91 0.15 -8.76
C TYR A 128 5.23 -0.80 -9.77
N ARG A 129 4.40 -1.73 -9.30
CA ARG A 129 3.68 -2.69 -10.18
C ARG A 129 2.85 -1.98 -11.25
N TYR A 130 2.18 -0.91 -10.88
CA TYR A 130 1.37 -0.11 -11.80
C TYR A 130 2.20 0.59 -12.87
N PHE A 131 3.27 1.29 -12.47
CA PHE A 131 4.12 2.00 -13.41
C PHE A 131 4.92 1.07 -14.30
N SER A 132 5.45 -0.03 -13.76
CA SER A 132 6.12 -1.06 -14.56
C SER A 132 5.17 -1.66 -15.59
N LYS A 133 3.90 -1.91 -15.23
CA LYS A 133 2.87 -2.34 -16.19
C LYS A 133 2.64 -1.28 -17.28
N ILE A 134 2.58 0.00 -16.92
CA ILE A 134 2.37 1.08 -17.90
C ILE A 134 3.53 1.17 -18.88
N LYS A 135 4.78 1.19 -18.37
CA LYS A 135 5.98 1.28 -19.21
C LYS A 135 6.05 0.19 -20.27
N ARG A 136 5.59 -1.03 -19.94
CA ARG A 136 5.56 -2.16 -20.88
C ARG A 136 4.72 -1.91 -22.12
N PHE A 137 3.76 -0.98 -22.08
CA PHE A 137 2.99 -0.61 -23.27
C PHE A 137 3.77 0.30 -24.25
N GLY A 138 4.93 0.83 -23.85
CA GLY A 138 5.80 1.62 -24.72
C GLY A 138 5.12 2.88 -25.27
N SER A 139 5.52 3.32 -26.46
CA SER A 139 4.99 4.50 -27.14
C SER A 139 3.60 4.30 -27.76
N PHE A 140 3.15 3.05 -27.92
CA PHE A 140 1.84 2.72 -28.49
C PHE A 140 0.67 3.21 -27.63
N ASN A 141 0.87 3.31 -26.32
CA ASN A 141 -0.14 3.82 -25.40
C ASN A 141 0.13 5.29 -25.03
N ARG A 142 -0.88 6.15 -25.22
CA ARG A 142 -0.79 7.59 -24.92
C ARG A 142 -0.36 7.88 -23.48
N THR A 143 -0.85 7.12 -22.50
CA THR A 143 -0.52 7.29 -21.07
C THR A 143 0.91 6.85 -20.77
N SER A 144 1.35 5.74 -21.36
CA SER A 144 2.74 5.28 -21.26
C SER A 144 3.71 6.28 -21.89
N SER A 145 3.44 6.72 -23.12
CA SER A 145 4.20 7.76 -23.80
C SER A 145 4.26 9.07 -22.99
N PHE A 146 3.12 9.50 -22.42
CA PHE A 146 3.08 10.67 -21.54
C PHE A 146 3.96 10.50 -20.30
N ILE A 147 3.91 9.35 -19.63
CA ILE A 147 4.68 9.09 -18.40
C ILE A 147 6.18 8.99 -18.69
N LEU A 148 6.57 8.34 -19.79
CA LEU A 148 7.97 8.20 -20.20
C LEU A 148 8.59 9.54 -20.58
N ASN A 149 7.84 10.37 -21.32
CA ASN A 149 8.27 11.70 -21.74
C ASN A 149 7.95 12.78 -20.70
N TRP A 150 7.49 12.39 -19.50
CA TRP A 150 7.05 13.34 -18.50
C TRP A 150 8.24 14.13 -17.94
N THR A 151 8.11 15.46 -17.94
CA THR A 151 9.07 16.38 -17.35
C THR A 151 8.40 17.22 -16.26
N SER A 152 9.15 17.54 -15.21
CA SER A 152 8.64 18.30 -14.07
C SER A 152 8.55 19.80 -14.39
N ASN A 153 7.50 20.22 -15.09
CA ASN A 153 7.18 21.63 -15.32
C ASN A 153 6.16 22.17 -14.30
N GLN A 154 6.33 21.83 -13.02
CA GLN A 154 5.33 22.09 -12.00
C GLN A 154 5.47 23.50 -11.42
N ARG A 155 4.37 24.27 -11.45
CA ARG A 155 4.22 25.53 -10.69
C ARG A 155 3.78 25.31 -9.23
N LEU A 156 3.52 24.05 -8.85
CA LEU A 156 3.06 23.69 -7.52
C LEU A 156 4.25 23.67 -6.54
N LYS A 157 4.05 24.20 -5.33
CA LYS A 157 5.07 24.19 -4.27
C LYS A 157 5.30 22.79 -3.68
N ARG A 158 4.34 21.88 -3.83
CA ARG A 158 4.43 20.49 -3.35
C ARG A 158 4.67 19.56 -4.53
N ASP A 159 5.38 18.47 -4.26
CA ASP A 159 5.59 17.42 -5.25
C ASP A 159 4.25 16.80 -5.68
N ILE A 160 4.11 16.52 -6.96
CA ILE A 160 3.04 15.63 -7.46
C ILE A 160 3.53 14.18 -7.27
N PRO A 161 2.62 13.21 -7.11
CA PRO A 161 2.93 11.77 -7.13
C PRO A 161 4.02 11.34 -8.11
N LEU A 162 3.94 11.74 -9.38
CA LEU A 162 4.93 11.38 -10.39
C LEU A 162 6.33 11.91 -10.06
N ASN A 163 6.43 13.13 -9.51
CA ASN A 163 7.71 13.71 -9.12
C ASN A 163 8.30 13.01 -7.90
N TYR A 164 7.46 12.76 -6.88
CA TYR A 164 7.84 11.97 -5.71
C TYR A 164 8.39 10.60 -6.14
N MET A 165 7.69 9.95 -7.07
CA MET A 165 8.08 8.64 -7.55
C MET A 165 9.38 8.62 -8.34
N ARG A 166 9.63 9.66 -9.16
CA ARG A 166 10.90 9.82 -9.88
C ARG A 166 12.06 10.05 -8.91
N LYS A 167 11.88 10.93 -7.92
CA LYS A 167 12.90 11.20 -6.89
C LYS A 167 13.28 9.95 -6.09
N HIS A 168 12.31 9.07 -5.84
CA HIS A 168 12.53 7.80 -5.15
C HIS A 168 12.92 6.65 -6.09
N GLY A 169 13.26 6.94 -7.36
CA GLY A 169 13.77 5.96 -8.31
C GLY A 169 12.73 4.97 -8.86
N PHE A 170 11.46 5.03 -8.45
CA PHE A 170 10.42 4.08 -8.91
C PHE A 170 10.18 4.13 -10.43
N ILE A 171 10.59 5.20 -11.08
CA ILE A 171 10.47 5.42 -12.53
C ILE A 171 11.76 5.08 -13.28
N ASP A 172 12.89 4.84 -12.62
CA ASP A 172 14.19 4.74 -13.31
C ASP A 172 14.84 3.34 -13.27
N PHE A 173 14.21 2.32 -12.69
CA PHE A 173 14.79 0.97 -12.61
C PHE A 173 14.51 0.09 -13.84
N ASN A 174 15.58 -0.43 -14.46
CA ASN A 174 15.63 -1.61 -15.34
C ASN A 174 15.57 -2.90 -14.50
N VAL A 175 14.57 -3.05 -13.63
CA VAL A 175 14.38 -4.30 -12.88
C VAL A 175 13.34 -5.15 -13.61
N ASP A 176 13.73 -6.36 -13.98
CA ASP A 176 12.86 -7.32 -14.64
C ASP A 176 11.60 -7.57 -13.80
N THR A 177 10.47 -7.25 -14.41
CA THR A 177 9.13 -7.34 -13.79
C THR A 177 8.67 -8.77 -13.48
N SER A 178 9.50 -9.77 -13.78
CA SER A 178 9.30 -11.19 -13.46
C SER A 178 9.63 -11.53 -12.01
N THR A 179 10.34 -10.68 -11.28
CA THR A 179 10.56 -10.89 -9.84
C THR A 179 9.30 -10.50 -9.07
N PRO A 180 8.55 -11.45 -8.48
CA PRO A 180 7.60 -11.08 -7.45
C PRO A 180 8.41 -10.39 -6.36
N PHE A 181 8.01 -9.17 -5.96
CA PHE A 181 8.43 -8.59 -4.68
C PHE A 181 7.81 -9.42 -3.54
N SER A 182 8.17 -10.70 -3.45
CA SER A 182 8.01 -11.49 -2.26
C SER A 182 9.10 -11.01 -1.30
N CYS A 183 8.65 -10.40 -0.21
CA CYS A 183 9.45 -10.18 0.99
C CYS A 183 10.49 -9.06 0.89
N ILE A 184 10.05 -7.80 0.80
CA ILE A 184 10.82 -6.74 1.49
C ILE A 184 10.46 -6.87 2.97
N ILE A 185 11.31 -7.58 3.71
CA ILE A 185 11.20 -7.73 5.17
C ILE A 185 11.40 -6.34 5.79
N PRO A 186 10.54 -5.90 6.71
CA PRO A 186 10.74 -4.64 7.42
C PRO A 186 11.83 -4.81 8.50
N ILE A 187 13.09 -4.95 8.06
CA ILE A 187 14.23 -5.12 8.97
C ILE A 187 14.37 -3.90 9.90
N ASP A 188 14.04 -2.70 9.43
CA ASP A 188 14.24 -1.47 10.21
C ASP A 188 13.21 -1.24 11.35
N SER A 189 12.17 -2.09 11.46
CA SER A 189 11.08 -1.87 12.43
C SER A 189 11.16 -2.71 13.72
N PHE A 190 12.18 -3.56 13.85
CA PHE A 190 12.33 -4.51 14.97
C PHE A 190 13.60 -4.30 15.80
N ASN A 191 14.23 -3.13 15.77
CA ASN A 191 15.46 -2.85 16.53
C ASN A 191 15.30 -2.95 18.07
N HIS A 192 14.11 -3.19 18.60
CA HIS A 192 13.82 -3.30 20.03
C HIS A 192 13.01 -4.53 20.43
N VAL A 193 12.89 -5.54 19.55
CA VAL A 193 12.23 -6.82 19.88
C VAL A 193 13.23 -7.95 19.67
N GLU A 194 13.80 -8.45 20.77
CA GLU A 194 14.60 -9.67 20.74
C GLU A 194 13.69 -10.85 20.42
N PHE A 195 13.78 -11.37 19.19
CA PHE A 195 13.18 -12.64 18.83
C PHE A 195 14.07 -13.78 19.35
N ARG A 196 13.45 -14.86 19.82
CA ARG A 196 14.13 -16.09 20.24
C ARG A 196 14.97 -16.62 19.05
N GLU A 197 16.27 -16.85 19.26
CA GLU A 197 17.30 -17.24 18.26
C GLU A 197 16.87 -18.34 17.25
N GLU A 198 16.00 -19.25 17.67
CA GLU A 198 15.44 -20.33 16.84
C GLU A 198 14.56 -19.83 15.66
N CYS A 199 13.93 -18.66 15.78
CA CYS A 199 13.12 -18.09 14.70
C CYS A 199 14.00 -17.41 13.63
N LEU A 200 15.10 -16.77 14.04
CA LEU A 200 16.05 -16.13 13.13
C LEU A 200 16.78 -17.16 12.26
N THR A 201 17.17 -18.29 12.85
CA THR A 201 17.82 -19.40 12.14
C THR A 201 16.91 -20.03 11.09
N ARG A 202 15.61 -20.19 11.36
CA ARG A 202 14.64 -20.67 10.36
C ARG A 202 14.47 -19.71 9.18
N VAL A 203 14.41 -18.39 9.45
CA VAL A 203 14.31 -17.37 8.40
C VAL A 203 15.57 -17.35 7.54
N LEU A 204 16.76 -17.40 8.15
CA LEU A 204 18.04 -17.44 7.44
C LEU A 204 18.22 -18.71 6.60
N GLN A 205 17.75 -19.87 7.08
CA GLN A 205 17.74 -21.13 6.32
C GLN A 205 16.79 -21.07 5.11
N SER A 206 15.62 -20.44 5.25
CA SER A 206 14.73 -20.24 4.11
C SER A 206 15.30 -19.24 3.08
N ILE A 207 16.05 -18.23 3.52
CA ILE A 207 16.72 -17.26 2.64
C ILE A 207 17.88 -17.92 1.86
N SER A 208 18.69 -18.76 2.51
CA SER A 208 19.76 -19.50 1.82
C SER A 208 19.20 -20.51 0.81
N ALA A 209 18.08 -21.17 1.13
CA ALA A 209 17.39 -22.06 0.20
C ALA A 209 16.87 -21.33 -1.05
N ILE A 210 16.32 -20.11 -0.90
CA ILE A 210 15.85 -19.29 -2.02
C ILE A 210 17.02 -18.76 -2.86
N ARG A 211 18.14 -18.39 -2.22
CA ARG A 211 19.36 -17.92 -2.91
C ARG A 211 19.99 -19.03 -3.76
N ASN A 212 20.13 -20.24 -3.20
CA ASN A 212 20.62 -21.41 -3.92
C ASN A 212 19.68 -21.84 -5.06
N TYR A 213 18.38 -21.58 -4.95
CA TYR A 213 17.45 -21.84 -6.04
C TYR A 213 17.60 -20.83 -7.17
N SER A 214 17.93 -19.56 -6.88
CA SER A 214 18.18 -18.50 -7.86
C SER A 214 19.49 -18.69 -8.63
N ASP A 215 20.56 -19.15 -7.97
CA ASP A 215 21.88 -19.28 -8.57
C ASP A 215 22.00 -20.49 -9.54
N ASN A 216 21.08 -21.45 -9.43
CA ASN A 216 21.06 -22.65 -10.29
C ASN A 216 20.27 -22.49 -11.61
N TRP A 217 19.69 -21.33 -11.90
CA TRP A 217 18.96 -21.08 -13.17
C TRP A 217 19.86 -20.81 -14.37
N HIS A 218 21.17 -20.66 -14.17
CA HIS A 218 22.14 -20.40 -15.24
C HIS A 218 22.96 -21.64 -15.68
N LEU A 219 22.60 -22.85 -15.22
CA LEU A 219 23.31 -24.10 -15.55
C LEU A 219 22.44 -25.20 -16.19
N LYS A 220 21.41 -24.83 -16.94
CA LYS A 220 20.72 -25.74 -17.88
C LYS A 220 20.44 -25.06 -19.20
#